data_AF-A0A1Y5KL58-F1
#
_entry.id   AF-A0A1Y5KL58-F1
#
_cell.length_a   1.000
_cell.length_b   1.000
_cell.length_c   1.000
_cell.angle_alpha   90.00
_cell.angle_beta   90.00
_cell.angle_gamma   90.00
#
_symmetry.space_group_name_H-M   'P 1'
#
loop_
_entity.id
_entity.type
_entity.pdbx_description
1 polymer ?
#
loop_
_entity_poly.entity_id
_entity_poly.type
_entity_poly.pdbx_seq_one_letter_code
_entity_poly.pdbx_strand_id
1 'polypeptide(L)'
;MKKKRIRVKKRFYLILLVALIAFLFLKSDWMARWMYPVHYKDDIRASAENYDLEPHLIAAIIRSESNYETGRESRKGALGLMQLMPTTAHWVVEKAGFDAVNDDVLRHRADVSIEVGSWYLGWLHHQFDHNAIAAVAAYNAGQGNVNKWLDSGKWDGELDSVSEIPFGETRHYVQRVFYYYNKYKDLYPEF
;
A
#
# COMPACT_ATOMS: atom_id res chain seq x y z
N MET A 1 -0.81 35.75 48.13
CA MET A 1 -0.95 34.32 47.73
C MET A 1 -2.05 34.02 46.69
N LYS A 2 -3.29 34.56 46.79
CA LYS A 2 -4.41 34.23 45.87
C LYS A 2 -4.14 34.46 44.37
N LYS A 3 -3.56 35.60 43.97
CA LYS A 3 -3.28 35.93 42.55
C LYS A 3 -2.31 34.95 41.85
N LYS A 4 -1.29 34.45 42.55
CA LYS A 4 -0.33 33.45 42.03
C LYS A 4 -1.04 32.11 41.76
N ARG A 5 -1.91 31.69 42.68
CA ARG A 5 -2.74 30.47 42.56
C ARG A 5 -3.72 30.54 41.38
N ILE A 6 -4.31 31.71 41.11
CA ILE A 6 -5.19 31.96 39.96
C ILE A 6 -4.43 31.90 38.63
N ARG A 7 -3.22 32.49 38.54
CA ARG A 7 -2.38 32.44 37.33
C ARG A 7 -1.93 31.01 37.00
N VAL A 8 -1.56 30.22 38.01
CA VAL A 8 -1.20 28.80 37.83
C VAL A 8 -2.40 27.99 37.32
N LYS A 9 -3.59 28.20 37.89
CA LYS A 9 -4.84 27.57 37.38
C LYS A 9 -5.15 27.95 35.93
N LYS A 10 -5.02 29.23 35.55
CA LYS A 10 -5.23 29.67 34.16
C LYS A 10 -4.24 29.03 33.18
N ARG A 11 -2.96 28.92 33.54
CA ARG A 11 -1.95 28.23 32.74
C ARG A 11 -2.25 26.74 32.59
N PHE A 12 -2.69 26.09 33.67
CA PHE A 12 -3.12 24.69 33.65
C PHE A 12 -4.30 24.45 32.69
N TYR A 13 -5.36 25.27 32.76
CA TYR A 13 -6.49 25.15 31.83
C TYR A 13 -6.10 25.46 30.38
N LEU A 14 -5.18 26.40 30.14
CA LEU A 14 -4.66 26.67 28.80
C LEU A 14 -3.90 25.46 28.23
N ILE A 15 -3.07 24.80 29.03
CA ILE A 15 -2.37 23.58 28.62
C ILE A 15 -3.37 22.47 28.30
N LEU A 16 -4.39 22.27 29.14
CA LEU A 16 -5.46 21.31 28.87
C LEU A 16 -6.24 21.62 27.60
N LEU A 17 -6.53 22.90 27.34
CA LEU A 17 -7.22 23.33 26.12
C LEU A 17 -6.36 23.07 24.87
N VAL A 18 -5.07 23.39 24.93
CA VAL A 18 -4.13 23.12 23.83
C VAL A 18 -4.00 21.61 23.60
N ALA A 19 -3.90 20.80 24.65
CA ALA A 19 -3.86 19.35 24.55
C ALA A 19 -5.15 18.78 23.96
N LEU A 20 -6.32 19.32 24.33
CA LEU A 20 -7.62 18.92 23.78
C LEU A 20 -7.73 19.30 22.29
N ILE A 21 -7.32 20.52 21.91
CA ILE A 21 -7.32 20.95 20.50
C ILE A 21 -6.36 20.07 19.69
N ALA A 22 -5.15 19.81 20.20
CA ALA A 22 -4.21 18.90 19.54
C ALA A 22 -4.80 17.48 19.42
N PHE A 23 -5.47 16.98 20.44
CA PHE A 23 -6.15 15.68 20.40
C PHE A 23 -7.27 15.64 19.35
N LEU A 24 -8.15 16.64 19.32
CA LEU A 24 -9.22 16.75 18.32
C LEU A 24 -8.68 16.92 16.90
N PHE A 25 -7.59 17.68 16.75
CA PHE A 25 -6.90 17.87 15.48
C PHE A 25 -6.27 16.57 14.97
N LEU A 26 -5.57 15.81 15.83
CA LEU A 26 -5.01 14.50 15.50
C LEU A 26 -6.09 13.44 15.20
N LYS A 27 -7.29 13.60 15.76
CA LYS A 27 -8.45 12.76 15.48
C LYS A 27 -9.25 13.22 14.25
N SER A 28 -8.91 14.35 13.64
CA SER A 28 -9.65 14.86 12.50
C SER A 28 -9.32 14.09 11.22
N ASP A 29 -10.35 13.75 10.45
CA ASP A 29 -10.20 13.09 9.14
C ASP A 29 -9.36 13.94 8.17
N TRP A 30 -9.46 15.26 8.29
CA TRP A 30 -8.67 16.20 7.50
C TRP A 30 -7.16 16.00 7.72
N MET A 31 -6.71 15.92 8.98
CA MET A 31 -5.31 15.69 9.30
C MET A 31 -4.86 14.30 8.85
N ALA A 32 -5.73 13.29 8.98
CA ALA A 32 -5.43 11.94 8.52
C ALA A 32 -5.30 11.88 6.99
N ARG A 33 -6.19 12.52 6.22
CA ARG A 33 -6.07 12.62 4.75
C ARG A 33 -4.81 13.37 4.31
N TRP A 34 -4.36 14.34 5.10
CA TRP A 34 -3.09 15.04 4.86
C TRP A 34 -1.87 14.14 5.09
N MET A 35 -1.88 13.27 6.10
CA MET A 35 -0.79 12.31 6.37
C MET A 35 -0.78 11.10 5.42
N TYR A 36 -1.96 10.70 4.96
CA TYR A 36 -2.18 9.57 4.06
C TYR A 36 -2.89 10.04 2.77
N PRO A 37 -2.24 10.88 1.95
CA PRO A 37 -2.79 11.25 0.65
C PRO A 37 -2.80 10.02 -0.27
N VAL A 38 -3.74 10.02 -1.20
CA VAL A 38 -3.76 9.11 -2.35
C VAL A 38 -3.56 9.96 -3.60
N HIS A 39 -2.44 9.76 -4.27
CA HIS A 39 -2.12 10.39 -5.56
C HIS A 39 -2.55 9.46 -6.71
N TYR A 40 -2.60 9.98 -7.95
CA TYR A 40 -2.94 9.21 -9.15
C TYR A 40 -4.30 8.48 -9.06
N LYS A 41 -5.30 9.12 -8.43
CA LYS A 41 -6.60 8.48 -8.15
C LYS A 41 -7.31 7.98 -9.39
N ASP A 42 -7.25 8.74 -10.48
CA ASP A 42 -7.94 8.39 -11.72
C ASP A 42 -7.28 7.18 -12.39
N ASP A 43 -5.94 7.15 -12.45
CA ASP A 43 -5.18 6.00 -12.94
C ASP A 43 -5.42 4.75 -12.07
N ILE A 44 -5.39 4.90 -10.74
CA ILE A 44 -5.66 3.80 -9.81
C ILE A 44 -7.07 3.23 -10.00
N ARG A 45 -8.08 4.09 -10.17
CA ARG A 45 -9.46 3.65 -10.40
C ARG A 45 -9.63 2.93 -11.73
N ALA A 46 -9.07 3.49 -12.79
CA ALA A 46 -9.12 2.88 -14.11
C ALA A 46 -8.48 1.49 -14.09
N SER A 47 -7.28 1.36 -13.51
CA SER A 47 -6.62 0.05 -13.38
C SER A 47 -7.36 -0.89 -12.41
N ALA A 48 -7.95 -0.38 -11.33
CA ALA A 48 -8.78 -1.18 -10.42
C ALA A 48 -9.97 -1.82 -11.14
N GLU A 49 -10.68 -1.03 -11.95
CA GLU A 49 -11.82 -1.47 -12.76
C GLU A 49 -11.39 -2.48 -13.84
N ASN A 50 -10.27 -2.21 -14.53
CA ASN A 50 -9.76 -3.09 -15.58
C ASN A 50 -9.36 -4.49 -15.09
N TYR A 51 -8.94 -4.61 -13.83
CA TYR A 51 -8.33 -5.83 -13.28
C TYR A 51 -9.09 -6.45 -12.11
N ASP A 52 -10.32 -6.02 -11.86
CA ASP A 52 -11.19 -6.50 -10.78
C ASP A 52 -10.50 -6.46 -9.40
N LEU A 53 -9.94 -5.30 -9.07
CA LEU A 53 -9.23 -5.03 -7.83
C LEU A 53 -9.91 -3.92 -7.04
N GLU A 54 -9.75 -3.91 -5.72
CA GLU A 54 -10.13 -2.73 -4.94
C GLU A 54 -9.11 -1.59 -5.13
N PRO A 55 -9.54 -0.35 -5.44
CA PRO A 55 -8.63 0.77 -5.64
C PRO A 55 -7.82 1.10 -4.38
N HIS A 56 -8.37 0.86 -3.19
CA HIS A 56 -7.65 0.99 -1.92
C HIS A 56 -6.45 0.07 -1.82
N LEU A 57 -6.52 -1.14 -2.41
CA LEU A 57 -5.43 -2.12 -2.36
C LEU A 57 -4.27 -1.68 -3.25
N ILE A 58 -4.55 -1.20 -4.45
CA ILE A 58 -3.56 -0.63 -5.37
C ILE A 58 -2.87 0.58 -4.69
N ALA A 59 -3.65 1.50 -4.11
CA ALA A 59 -3.11 2.64 -3.37
C ALA A 59 -2.23 2.22 -2.18
N ALA A 60 -2.63 1.17 -1.45
CA ALA A 60 -1.86 0.63 -0.32
C ALA A 60 -0.52 0.02 -0.75
N ILE A 61 -0.49 -0.66 -1.90
CA ILE A 61 0.73 -1.20 -2.50
C ILE A 61 1.64 -0.06 -2.95
N ILE A 62 1.14 0.91 -3.71
CA ILE A 62 1.94 2.08 -4.15
C ILE A 62 2.54 2.80 -2.95
N ARG A 63 1.75 3.02 -1.88
CA ARG A 63 2.22 3.64 -0.64
C ARG A 63 3.33 2.82 0.03
N SER A 64 3.21 1.49 0.00
CA SER A 64 4.17 0.56 0.62
C SER A 64 5.46 0.38 -0.16
N GLU A 65 5.41 0.59 -1.48
CA GLU A 65 6.51 0.37 -2.42
C GLU A 65 7.32 1.63 -2.68
N SER A 66 6.66 2.68 -3.16
CA SER A 66 7.31 3.91 -3.60
C SER A 66 6.95 5.12 -2.78
N ASN A 67 5.92 5.03 -1.93
CA ASN A 67 5.34 6.20 -1.29
C ASN A 67 4.86 7.25 -2.31
N TYR A 68 4.38 6.81 -3.48
CA TYR A 68 3.95 7.65 -4.61
C TYR A 68 5.08 8.43 -5.31
N GLU A 69 6.34 8.08 -5.08
CA GLU A 69 7.51 8.72 -5.68
C GLU A 69 7.91 8.00 -6.99
N THR A 70 7.66 8.64 -8.14
CA THR A 70 8.17 8.18 -9.45
C THR A 70 9.69 8.29 -9.52
N GLY A 71 10.33 7.39 -10.27
CA GLY A 71 11.79 7.37 -10.39
C GLY A 71 12.54 6.87 -9.15
N ARG A 72 11.83 6.39 -8.11
CA ARG A 72 12.46 5.78 -6.94
C ARG A 72 13.17 4.49 -7.32
N GLU A 73 14.48 4.45 -7.12
CA GLU A 73 15.27 3.25 -7.37
C GLU A 73 15.40 2.41 -6.09
N SER A 74 14.95 1.15 -6.16
CA SER A 74 15.27 0.18 -5.12
C SER A 74 16.71 -0.30 -5.26
N ARG A 75 17.31 -0.75 -4.16
CA ARG A 75 18.64 -1.40 -4.18
C ARG A 75 18.71 -2.61 -5.11
N LYS A 76 17.57 -3.26 -5.37
CA LYS A 76 17.45 -4.44 -6.23
C LYS A 76 17.03 -4.08 -7.66
N GLY A 77 16.85 -2.79 -7.98
CA GLY A 77 16.53 -2.30 -9.32
C GLY A 77 15.05 -2.34 -9.71
N ALA A 78 14.14 -2.37 -8.73
CA ALA A 78 12.70 -2.36 -8.98
C ALA A 78 12.23 -1.08 -9.70
N LEU A 79 11.18 -1.21 -10.52
CA LEU A 79 10.72 -0.24 -11.50
C LEU A 79 9.41 0.44 -11.06
N GLY A 80 9.38 1.77 -11.14
CA GLY A 80 8.14 2.56 -11.09
C GLY A 80 7.47 2.66 -9.72
N LEU A 81 6.25 3.16 -9.71
CA LEU A 81 5.45 3.38 -8.48
C LEU A 81 5.11 2.10 -7.74
N MET A 82 4.87 1.01 -8.47
CA MET A 82 4.51 -0.29 -7.91
C MET A 82 5.71 -1.24 -7.78
N GLN A 83 6.94 -0.74 -8.01
CA GLN A 83 8.21 -1.42 -7.78
C GLN A 83 8.27 -2.87 -8.29
N LEU A 84 7.90 -3.06 -9.55
CA LEU A 84 8.07 -4.38 -10.18
C LEU A 84 9.56 -4.68 -10.40
N MET A 85 9.99 -5.91 -10.07
CA MET A 85 11.33 -6.36 -10.45
C MET A 85 11.43 -6.44 -11.97
N PRO A 86 12.59 -6.10 -12.59
CA PRO A 86 12.71 -6.04 -14.06
C PRO A 86 12.27 -7.34 -14.75
N THR A 87 12.64 -8.50 -14.21
CA THR A 87 12.21 -9.80 -14.76
C THR A 87 10.70 -9.98 -14.75
N THR A 88 10.03 -9.52 -13.69
CA THR A 88 8.57 -9.57 -13.58
C THR A 88 7.93 -8.57 -14.54
N ALA A 89 8.47 -7.35 -14.61
CA ALA A 89 7.95 -6.32 -15.51
C ALA A 89 8.03 -6.75 -16.97
N HIS A 90 9.15 -7.33 -17.42
CA HIS A 90 9.30 -7.84 -18.78
C HIS A 90 8.31 -8.96 -19.08
N TRP A 91 8.14 -9.88 -18.13
CA TRP A 91 7.15 -10.96 -18.26
C TRP A 91 5.73 -10.42 -18.37
N VAL A 92 5.36 -9.41 -17.57
CA VAL A 92 4.04 -8.76 -17.66
C VAL A 92 3.87 -8.06 -19.00
N VAL A 93 4.86 -7.28 -19.43
CA VAL A 93 4.81 -6.55 -20.71
C VAL A 93 4.57 -7.51 -21.88
N GLU A 94 5.28 -8.63 -21.92
CA GLU A 94 5.10 -9.67 -22.93
C GLU A 94 3.73 -10.34 -22.81
N LYS A 95 3.29 -10.72 -21.61
CA LYS A 95 2.03 -11.44 -21.39
C LYS A 95 0.79 -10.59 -21.61
N ALA A 96 0.84 -9.31 -21.28
CA ALA A 96 -0.26 -8.37 -21.40
C ALA A 96 -0.31 -7.67 -22.77
N GLY A 97 0.73 -7.80 -23.60
CA GLY A 97 0.81 -7.14 -24.91
C GLY A 97 1.11 -5.64 -24.83
N PHE A 98 1.91 -5.21 -23.85
CA PHE A 98 2.31 -3.81 -23.67
C PHE A 98 3.57 -3.46 -24.49
N ASP A 99 3.58 -3.77 -25.79
CA ASP A 99 4.78 -3.79 -26.64
C ASP A 99 5.58 -2.46 -26.69
N ALA A 100 4.94 -1.33 -26.38
CA ALA A 100 5.59 -0.01 -26.33
C ALA A 100 6.23 0.34 -24.96
N VAL A 101 6.07 -0.52 -23.95
CA VAL A 101 6.52 -0.26 -22.58
C VAL A 101 7.91 -0.85 -22.36
N ASN A 102 8.83 0.00 -21.90
CA ASN A 102 10.20 -0.38 -21.51
C ASN A 102 10.51 0.09 -20.08
N ASP A 103 11.69 -0.26 -19.56
CA ASP A 103 12.11 0.07 -18.20
C ASP A 103 12.08 1.57 -17.89
N ASP A 104 12.46 2.41 -18.86
CA ASP A 104 12.47 3.88 -18.67
C ASP A 104 11.05 4.43 -18.56
N VAL A 105 10.15 3.94 -19.42
CA VAL A 105 8.72 4.25 -19.35
C VAL A 105 8.16 3.83 -17.99
N LEU A 106 8.43 2.60 -17.54
CA LEU A 106 7.95 2.10 -16.23
C LEU A 106 8.50 2.92 -15.06
N ARG A 107 9.75 3.37 -15.10
CA ARG A 107 10.36 4.17 -14.03
C ARG A 107 9.72 5.54 -13.87
N HIS A 108 9.36 6.18 -14.99
CA HIS A 108 9.02 7.60 -15.00
C HIS A 108 7.54 7.90 -15.25
N ARG A 109 6.80 7.02 -15.91
CA ARG A 109 5.36 7.19 -16.15
C ARG A 109 4.54 6.50 -15.08
N ALA A 110 3.96 7.31 -14.21
CA ALA A 110 3.08 6.86 -13.12
C ALA A 110 1.93 6.00 -13.62
N ASP A 111 1.21 6.48 -14.63
CA ASP A 111 0.04 5.81 -15.22
C ASP A 111 0.40 4.43 -15.78
N VAL A 112 1.51 4.33 -16.53
CA VAL A 112 1.99 3.04 -17.06
C VAL A 112 2.45 2.11 -15.94
N SER A 113 3.16 2.63 -14.94
CA SER A 113 3.58 1.82 -13.79
C SER A 113 2.40 1.28 -12.99
N ILE A 114 1.33 2.06 -12.84
CA ILE A 114 0.11 1.67 -12.13
C ILE A 114 -0.61 0.60 -12.94
N GLU A 115 -0.76 0.80 -14.24
CA GLU A 115 -1.41 -0.17 -15.13
C GLU A 115 -0.70 -1.52 -15.13
N VAL A 116 0.62 -1.54 -15.37
CA VAL A 116 1.42 -2.77 -15.42
C VAL A 116 1.48 -3.47 -14.07
N GLY A 117 1.64 -2.71 -12.97
CA GLY A 117 1.63 -3.28 -11.62
C GLY A 117 0.26 -3.84 -11.22
N SER A 118 -0.82 -3.17 -11.60
CA SER A 118 -2.18 -3.61 -11.32
C SER A 118 -2.57 -4.83 -12.14
N TRP A 119 -2.13 -4.91 -13.40
CA TRP A 119 -2.27 -6.13 -14.20
C TRP A 119 -1.63 -7.32 -13.49
N TYR A 120 -0.39 -7.16 -13.00
CA TYR A 120 0.31 -8.24 -12.29
C TYR A 120 -0.39 -8.64 -10.99
N LEU A 121 -0.86 -7.65 -10.23
CA LEU A 121 -1.62 -7.90 -9.01
C LEU A 121 -2.94 -8.63 -9.30
N GLY A 122 -3.69 -8.22 -10.33
CA GLY A 122 -4.93 -8.88 -10.74
C GLY A 122 -4.69 -10.30 -11.21
N TRP A 123 -3.61 -10.53 -11.96
CA TRP A 123 -3.20 -11.87 -12.34
C TRP A 123 -2.90 -12.75 -11.11
N LEU A 124 -2.13 -12.25 -10.14
CA LEU A 124 -1.88 -12.96 -8.88
C LEU A 124 -3.18 -13.20 -8.11
N HIS A 125 -4.07 -12.21 -8.05
CA HIS A 125 -5.36 -12.33 -7.38
C HIS A 125 -6.17 -13.51 -7.94
N HIS A 126 -6.21 -13.67 -9.26
CA HIS A 126 -6.80 -14.85 -9.89
C HIS A 126 -6.04 -16.16 -9.62
N GLN A 127 -4.70 -16.15 -9.61
CA GLN A 127 -3.91 -17.36 -9.30
C GLN A 127 -4.15 -17.88 -7.88
N PHE A 128 -4.53 -17.01 -6.94
CA PHE A 128 -4.78 -17.34 -5.55
C PHE A 128 -6.28 -17.34 -5.21
N ASP A 129 -7.15 -17.68 -6.16
CA ASP A 129 -8.61 -17.81 -5.96
C ASP A 129 -9.26 -16.57 -5.32
N HIS A 130 -8.80 -15.37 -5.70
CA HIS A 130 -9.24 -14.07 -5.15
C HIS A 130 -8.90 -13.87 -3.67
N ASN A 131 -7.90 -14.59 -3.14
CA ASN A 131 -7.30 -14.29 -1.85
C ASN A 131 -6.30 -13.14 -2.00
N ALA A 132 -6.77 -11.92 -1.74
CA ALA A 132 -5.94 -10.71 -1.77
C ALA A 132 -4.69 -10.78 -0.85
N ILE A 133 -4.76 -11.49 0.28
CA ILE A 133 -3.65 -11.58 1.22
C ILE A 133 -2.53 -12.44 0.63
N ALA A 134 -2.88 -13.60 0.08
CA ALA A 134 -1.93 -14.46 -0.63
C ALA A 134 -1.37 -13.78 -1.87
N ALA A 135 -2.19 -13.05 -2.63
CA ALA A 135 -1.75 -12.28 -3.80
C ALA A 135 -0.73 -11.19 -3.43
N VAL A 136 -0.96 -10.42 -2.35
CA VAL A 136 0.00 -9.42 -1.84
C VAL A 136 1.30 -10.08 -1.38
N ALA A 137 1.21 -11.23 -0.69
CA ALA A 137 2.40 -11.98 -0.31
C ALA A 137 3.20 -12.44 -1.54
N ALA A 138 2.50 -12.91 -2.58
CA ALA A 138 3.10 -13.38 -3.83
C ALA A 138 3.68 -12.24 -4.67
N TYR A 139 3.10 -11.04 -4.57
CA TYR A 139 3.63 -9.84 -5.21
C TYR A 139 5.06 -9.54 -4.71
N ASN A 140 5.30 -9.70 -3.39
CA ASN A 140 6.60 -9.46 -2.78
C ASN A 140 7.55 -10.66 -2.81
N ALA A 141 7.06 -11.87 -2.53
CA ALA A 141 7.88 -13.07 -2.39
C ALA A 141 7.95 -13.94 -3.65
N GLY A 142 7.12 -13.67 -4.65
CA GLY A 142 6.89 -14.53 -5.80
C GLY A 142 5.91 -15.67 -5.51
N GLN A 143 5.05 -15.97 -6.48
CA GLN A 143 3.98 -16.98 -6.37
C GLN A 143 4.48 -18.37 -5.97
N GLY A 144 5.66 -18.79 -6.45
CA GLY A 144 6.18 -20.13 -6.19
C GLY A 144 6.51 -20.35 -4.71
N ASN A 145 6.95 -19.29 -4.02
CA ASN A 145 7.18 -19.36 -2.58
C ASN A 145 5.85 -19.44 -1.82
N VAL A 146 4.86 -18.64 -2.21
CA VAL A 146 3.55 -18.64 -1.55
C VAL A 146 2.81 -19.97 -1.76
N ASN A 147 2.78 -20.51 -2.98
CA ASN A 147 2.22 -21.84 -3.25
C ASN A 147 2.87 -22.90 -2.36
N LYS A 148 4.19 -22.91 -2.26
CA LYS A 148 4.90 -23.84 -1.37
C LYS A 148 4.47 -23.69 0.09
N TRP A 149 4.21 -22.47 0.56
CA TRP A 149 3.76 -22.25 1.94
C TRP A 149 2.34 -22.75 2.16
N LEU A 150 1.43 -22.49 1.22
CA LEU A 150 0.05 -22.96 1.26
C LEU A 150 -0.02 -24.50 1.17
N ASP A 151 0.64 -25.09 0.16
CA ASP A 151 0.62 -26.54 -0.10
C ASP A 151 1.20 -27.36 1.05
N SER A 152 2.18 -26.81 1.76
CA SER A 152 2.79 -27.47 2.93
C SER A 152 2.05 -27.21 4.24
N GLY A 153 1.01 -26.37 4.24
CA GLY A 153 0.33 -25.92 5.46
C GLY A 153 1.23 -25.07 6.36
N LYS A 154 2.29 -24.47 5.81
CA LYS A 154 3.20 -23.60 6.56
C LYS A 154 2.58 -22.24 6.87
N TRP A 155 1.67 -21.79 6.01
CA TRP A 155 0.82 -20.62 6.17
C TRP A 155 -0.49 -20.93 5.44
N ASP A 156 -1.62 -20.46 5.97
CA ASP A 156 -2.97 -20.73 5.43
C ASP A 156 -3.49 -19.64 4.47
N GLY A 157 -2.72 -18.57 4.25
CA GLY A 157 -3.12 -17.46 3.40
C GLY A 157 -3.96 -16.40 4.11
N GLU A 158 -4.10 -16.46 5.44
CA GLU A 158 -4.86 -15.50 6.23
C GLU A 158 -3.98 -14.41 6.86
N LEU A 159 -4.60 -13.28 7.21
CA LEU A 159 -3.89 -12.13 7.78
C LEU A 159 -3.51 -12.38 9.24
N ASP A 160 -4.36 -13.11 9.98
CA ASP A 160 -4.16 -13.40 11.40
C ASP A 160 -2.96 -14.34 11.62
N SER A 161 -2.68 -15.20 10.64
CA SER A 161 -1.55 -16.15 10.60
C SER A 161 -0.32 -15.59 9.86
N VAL A 162 -0.29 -14.31 9.46
CA VAL A 162 0.84 -13.72 8.68
C VAL A 162 2.20 -13.91 9.35
N SER A 163 2.22 -14.12 10.68
CA SER A 163 3.43 -14.45 11.45
C SER A 163 4.10 -15.75 11.03
N GLU A 164 3.36 -16.66 10.39
CA GLU A 164 3.84 -17.96 9.92
C GLU A 164 4.59 -17.88 8.58
N ILE A 165 4.41 -16.79 7.82
CA ILE A 165 5.17 -16.51 6.59
C ILE A 165 6.68 -16.60 6.91
N PRO A 166 7.44 -17.50 6.25
CA PRO A 166 8.85 -17.71 6.55
C PRO A 166 9.75 -16.48 6.28
N PHE A 167 9.38 -15.66 5.30
CA PHE A 167 10.17 -14.49 4.92
C PHE A 167 9.77 -13.28 5.77
N GLY A 168 10.70 -12.80 6.60
CA GLY A 168 10.47 -11.64 7.46
C GLY A 168 10.14 -10.36 6.68
N GLU A 169 10.81 -10.13 5.55
CA GLU A 169 10.52 -9.01 4.64
C GLU A 169 9.06 -9.05 4.16
N THR A 170 8.60 -10.22 3.70
CA THR A 170 7.24 -10.45 3.21
C THR A 170 6.19 -10.32 4.30
N ARG A 171 6.44 -10.83 5.51
CA ARG A 171 5.54 -10.64 6.65
C ARG A 171 5.30 -9.16 6.93
N HIS A 172 6.38 -8.38 7.02
CA HIS A 172 6.28 -6.94 7.26
C HIS A 172 5.61 -6.21 6.09
N TYR A 173 5.86 -6.67 4.86
CA TYR A 173 5.22 -6.13 3.67
C TYR A 173 3.70 -6.32 3.70
N VAL A 174 3.23 -7.56 3.90
CA VAL A 174 1.78 -7.88 3.96
C VAL A 174 1.10 -7.07 5.06
N GLN A 175 1.67 -7.04 6.27
CA GLN A 175 1.14 -6.25 7.39
C GLN A 175 1.04 -4.76 7.05
N ARG A 176 2.07 -4.21 6.39
CA ARG A 176 2.11 -2.79 6.00
C ARG A 176 1.09 -2.47 4.92
N VAL A 177 0.94 -3.32 3.91
CA VAL A 177 -0.07 -3.15 2.86
C VAL A 177 -1.47 -3.17 3.46
N PHE A 178 -1.81 -4.17 4.28
CA PHE A 178 -3.15 -4.25 4.87
C PHE A 178 -3.43 -3.17 5.92
N TYR A 179 -2.39 -2.66 6.60
CA TYR A 179 -2.51 -1.44 7.41
C TYR A 179 -2.95 -0.24 6.56
N TYR A 180 -2.29 0.02 5.42
CA TYR A 180 -2.64 1.14 4.55
C TYR A 180 -3.96 0.93 3.83
N TYR A 181 -4.27 -0.29 3.41
CA TYR A 181 -5.54 -0.66 2.78
C TYR A 181 -6.73 -0.31 3.68
N ASN A 182 -6.72 -0.78 4.93
CA ASN A 182 -7.77 -0.45 5.90
C ASN A 182 -7.81 1.05 6.18
N LYS A 183 -6.64 1.69 6.33
CA LYS A 183 -6.56 3.15 6.53
C LYS A 183 -7.16 3.93 5.36
N TYR A 184 -6.94 3.48 4.13
CA TYR A 184 -7.50 4.12 2.95
C TYR A 184 -9.01 3.88 2.83
N LYS A 185 -9.52 2.69 3.17
CA LYS A 185 -10.97 2.43 3.22
C LYS A 185 -11.69 3.36 4.20
N ASP A 186 -11.10 3.56 5.38
CA ASP A 186 -11.65 4.48 6.38
C ASP A 186 -11.66 5.94 5.89
N LEU A 187 -10.56 6.39 5.28
CA LEU A 187 -10.40 7.80 4.90
C LEU A 187 -11.08 8.17 3.59
N TYR A 188 -11.22 7.22 2.68
CA TYR A 188 -11.74 7.42 1.32
C TYR A 188 -12.77 6.32 0.98
N PRO A 189 -13.94 6.27 1.65
CA PRO A 189 -14.91 5.18 1.44
C PRO A 189 -15.50 5.14 0.02
N GLU A 190 -15.55 6.30 -0.67
CA GLU A 190 -16.02 6.45 -2.06
C GLU A 190 -14.87 6.40 -3.08
N PHE A 191 -13.73 5.81 -2.71
CA PHE A 191 -12.59 5.73 -3.62
C PHE A 191 -12.84 4.70 -4.71
#